data_AF-A0A836WKB9-F1
#
_entry.id   AF-A0A836WKB9-F1
#
_cell.length_a   1.000
_cell.length_b   1.000
_cell.length_c   1.000
_cell.angle_alpha   90.00
_cell.angle_beta   90.00
_cell.angle_gamma   90.00
#
_symmetry.space_group_name_H-M   'P 1'
#
loop_
_entity.id
_entity.type
_entity.pdbx_description
1 polymer ?
#
loop_
_entity_poly.entity_id
_entity_poly.type
_entity_poly.pdbx_seq_one_letter_code
_entity_poly.pdbx_strand_id
1 'polypeptide(L)' 'MEFYKMAYEKNPFDDFVTYSYGRLLEIKGNFGKALSIYKRLYKTTKNIKLKNIVKDRINKLETWYYE' A
#
# COMPACT_ATOMS: atom_id res chain seq x y z
N MET A 1 -12.57 -0.98 -11.27
CA MET A 1 -11.43 -0.78 -10.34
C MET A 1 -11.82 -0.21 -8.97
N GLU A 2 -13.10 0.07 -8.68
CA GLU A 2 -13.49 0.70 -7.40
C GLU A 2 -13.66 -0.27 -6.22
N PHE A 3 -13.71 -1.57 -6.48
CA PHE A 3 -13.94 -2.60 -5.46
C PHE A 3 -12.89 -2.60 -4.33
N TYR A 4 -11.61 -2.37 -4.64
CA TYR A 4 -10.56 -2.33 -3.61
C TYR A 4 -10.66 -1.10 -2.71
N LYS A 5 -11.14 0.04 -3.23
CA LYS A 5 -11.39 1.23 -2.42
C LYS A 5 -12.55 0.96 -1.45
N MET A 6 -13.65 0.42 -1.95
CA MET A 6 -14.82 0.09 -1.12
C MET A 6 -14.49 -0.99 -0.07
N ALA A 7 -13.74 -2.02 -0.46
CA ALA A 7 -13.32 -3.08 0.45
C ALA A 7 -12.41 -2.51 1.56
N TYR A 8 -11.50 -1.61 1.21
CA TYR A 8 -10.64 -0.94 2.17
C TYR A 8 -11.42 -0.01 3.11
N GLU A 9 -12.44 0.69 2.62
CA GLU A 9 -13.33 1.51 3.46
C GLU A 9 -14.14 0.65 4.45
N LYS A 10 -14.54 -0.56 4.05
CA LYS A 10 -15.25 -1.51 4.92
C LYS A 10 -14.34 -2.19 5.95
N ASN A 11 -13.12 -2.53 5.56
CA ASN A 11 -12.15 -3.17 6.46
C ASN A 11 -10.71 -2.69 6.16
N PRO A 12 -10.26 -1.59 6.79
CA PRO A 12 -8.93 -1.04 6.56
C PRO A 12 -7.81 -1.79 7.30
N PHE A 13 -8.15 -2.87 8.03
CA PHE A 13 -7.23 -3.71 8.78
C PHE A 13 -6.92 -5.04 8.09
N ASP A 14 -7.65 -5.38 7.01
CA ASP A 14 -7.29 -6.52 6.19
C ASP A 14 -6.03 -6.19 5.38
N ASP A 15 -4.99 -6.96 5.64
CA ASP A 15 -3.65 -6.80 5.06
C ASP A 15 -3.67 -6.89 3.52
N PHE A 16 -4.44 -7.81 2.95
CA PHE A 16 -4.49 -8.04 1.50
C PHE A 16 -5.32 -6.99 0.79
N VAL A 17 -6.45 -6.59 1.38
CA VAL A 17 -7.29 -5.49 0.86
C VAL A 17 -6.51 -4.18 0.90
N THR A 18 -5.83 -3.91 2.02
CA THR A 18 -5.01 -2.70 2.20
C THR A 18 -3.87 -2.66 1.18
N TYR A 19 -3.15 -3.77 1.00
CA TYR A 19 -2.10 -3.87 -0.02
C TYR A 19 -2.64 -3.65 -1.43
N SER A 20 -3.75 -4.32 -1.78
CA SER A 20 -4.36 -4.22 -3.11
C SER A 20 -4.84 -2.80 -3.42
N TYR A 21 -5.40 -2.11 -2.44
CA TYR A 21 -5.77 -0.70 -2.59
C TYR A 21 -4.54 0.22 -2.75
N GLY A 22 -3.47 -0.02 -1.98
CA GLY A 22 -2.18 0.67 -2.17
C GLY A 22 -1.61 0.49 -3.59
N ARG A 23 -1.63 -0.74 -4.13
CA ARG A 23 -1.20 -1.03 -5.50
C ARG A 23 -2.06 -0.34 -6.55
N LEU A 24 -3.37 -0.29 -6.35
CA LEU A 24 -4.27 0.41 -7.26
C LEU A 24 -3.97 1.91 -7.31
N LEU A 25 -3.73 2.55 -6.16
CA LEU A 25 -3.35 3.97 -6.09
C LEU A 25 -2.04 4.24 -6.82
N GLU A 26 -1.07 3.36 -6.63
CA GLU A 26 0.22 3.42 -7.30
C GLU A 26 0.10 3.29 -8.83
N ILE A 27 -0.69 2.33 -9.32
CA ILE A 27 -0.97 2.17 -10.77
C ILE A 27 -1.66 3.41 -11.35
N LYS A 28 -2.49 4.09 -10.54
CA LYS A 28 -3.15 5.35 -10.92
C LYS A 28 -2.26 6.59 -10.80
N GLY A 29 -0.97 6.43 -10.50
CA GLY A 29 -0.03 7.55 -10.32
C GLY A 29 -0.22 8.33 -9.01
N ASN A 30 -1.08 7.85 -8.09
CA ASN A 30 -1.28 8.50 -6.79
C ASN A 30 -0.25 8.00 -5.78
N PHE A 31 1.02 8.31 -6.05
CA PHE A 31 2.17 7.80 -5.30
C PHE A 31 2.15 8.24 -3.83
N GLY A 32 1.74 9.48 -3.53
CA GLY A 32 1.65 9.96 -2.15
C GLY A 32 0.67 9.16 -1.28
N LYS A 33 -0.54 8.89 -1.79
CA LYS A 33 -1.50 8.05 -1.05
C LYS A 33 -1.06 6.59 -0.98
N ALA A 34 -0.48 6.05 -2.06
CA ALA A 34 0.07 4.69 -2.05
C ALA A 34 1.15 4.51 -0.98
N LEU A 35 2.10 5.45 -0.91
CA LEU A 35 3.19 5.45 0.08
C LEU A 35 2.65 5.50 1.50
N SER A 36 1.64 6.35 1.77
CA SER A 36 0.99 6.42 3.08
C SER A 36 0.37 5.08 3.51
N ILE A 37 -0.35 4.41 2.60
CA ILE A 37 -0.95 3.10 2.85
C ILE A 37 0.12 2.06 3.15
N TYR A 38 1.18 1.99 2.34
CA TYR A 38 2.26 1.04 2.54
C TYR A 38 2.99 1.25 3.86
N LYS A 39 3.30 2.50 4.24
CA LYS A 39 3.93 2.80 5.54
C LYS A 39 3.06 2.36 6.71
N ARG A 40 1.74 2.54 6.63
CA ARG A 40 0.83 2.06 7.66
C ARG A 40 0.82 0.53 7.72
N LEU A 41 0.63 -0.13 6.58
CA LEU A 41 0.58 -1.59 6.48
C LEU A 41 1.88 -2.24 7.00
N TYR A 42 3.05 -1.67 6.67
CA TYR A 42 4.34 -2.14 7.17
C TYR A 42 4.45 -2.14 8.71
N LYS A 43 3.83 -1.16 9.37
CA LYS A 43 3.82 -1.04 10.83
C LYS A 43 2.84 -2.00 11.50
N THR A 44 1.70 -2.28 10.87
CA THR A 44 0.61 -3.04 11.49
C THR A 44 0.57 -4.51 11.12
N THR A 45 1.07 -4.90 9.94
CA THR A 45 1.00 -6.29 9.48
C THR A 45 1.88 -7.21 10.33
N LYS A 46 1.33 -8.37 10.69
CA LYS A 46 2.07 -9.49 11.29
C LYS A 46 2.62 -10.45 10.23
N ASN A 47 2.24 -10.28 8.96
CA ASN A 47 2.67 -11.14 7.87
C ASN A 47 4.06 -10.72 7.36
N ILE A 48 5.08 -11.51 7.69
CA ILE A 48 6.49 -11.22 7.35
C ILE A 48 6.71 -11.13 5.84
N LYS A 49 6.09 -12.01 5.05
CA LYS A 49 6.24 -12.01 3.58
C LYS A 49 5.67 -10.72 2.99
N LEU A 50 4.47 -10.33 3.43
CA LEU A 50 3.84 -9.09 3.00
C LEU A 50 4.65 -7.86 3.45
N LYS A 51 5.18 -7.89 4.68
CA LYS A 51 6.02 -6.82 5.22
C LYS A 51 7.23 -6.54 4.35
N ASN A 52 7.90 -7.58 3.84
CA ASN A 52 9.03 -7.44 2.91
C ASN A 52 8.59 -6.86 1.56
N ILE A 53 7.49 -7.37 0.98
CA ILE A 53 6.94 -6.83 -0.28
C ILE A 53 6.63 -5.34 -0.15
N VAL A 54 5.98 -4.95 0.95
CA VAL A 54 5.59 -3.56 1.21
C VAL A 54 6.82 -2.67 1.43
N LYS A 55 7.85 -3.17 2.13
CA LYS A 55 9.13 -2.46 2.29
C LYS A 55 9.77 -2.14 0.93
N ASP A 56 9.79 -3.11 0.01
CA ASP A 56 10.33 -2.90 -1.33
C ASP A 56 9.53 -1.86 -2.13
N ARG A 57 8.19 -1.83 -1.98
CA ARG A 57 7.36 -0.78 -2.59
C ARG A 57 7.65 0.60 -2.00
N ILE A 58 7.80 0.71 -0.68
CA ILE A 58 8.14 1.97 0.01
C ILE A 58 9.45 2.51 -0.55
N ASN A 59 10.50 1.68 -0.55
CA ASN A 59 11.82 2.09 -1.04
C ASN A 59 11.75 2.60 -2.49
N LYS A 60 11.06 1.87 -3.38
CA LYS A 60 10.88 2.30 -4.79
C LYS A 60 10.18 3.66 -4.88
N LEU A 61 9.08 3.85 -4.15
CA LEU A 61 8.33 5.09 -4.19
C LEU A 61 9.07 6.27 -3.56
N GLU A 62 9.94 6.02 -2.57
CA GLU A 62 10.77 7.06 -1.97
C GLU A 62 11.93 7.45 -2.88
N THR A 63 12.60 6.50 -3.56
CA THR A 63 13.65 6.82 -4.54
C THR A 63 13.13 7.69 -5.68
N TRP A 64 11.95 7.37 -6.21
CA TRP A 64 11.31 8.16 -7.28
C TRP A 64 10.82 9.54 -6.84
N TYR A 65 10.78 9.82 -5.53
CA TYR A 65 10.35 11.12 -5.00
C TYR A 65 11.49 12.14 -4.90
N TYR A 66 12.75 11.70 -5.10
CA TYR A 66 13.96 12.52 -4.99
C TYR A 66 14.74 12.66 -6.32
N GLU A 67 14.24 12.08 -7.42
CA GLU A 67 14.71 12.30 -8.80
C GLU A 67 13.83 13.33 -9.51
#